data_AF-A0A933LGB3-F1
#
_entry.id   AF-A0A933LGB3-F1
#
_cell.length_a   1.000
_cell.length_b   1.000
_cell.length_c   1.000
_cell.angle_alpha   90.00
_cell.angle_beta   90.00
_cell.angle_gamma   90.00
#
_symmetry.space_group_name_H-M   'P 1'
#
loop_
_entity.id
_entity.type
_entity.pdbx_description
1 polymer ?
#
loop_
_entity_poly.entity_id
_entity_poly.type
_entity_poly.pdbx_seq_one_letter_code
_entity_poly.pdbx_strand_id
1 'polypeptide(L)'
;MAANVQQIVSERGYKFGWNDPEFRAINAPRKGLSAEVVAGISEMKDEPQWMRNIRLKAYGHWLERPMPAGFWGGNIQNYDLDFNDIYYYVKPVAEQGKTWE
;
A
#
# COMPACT_ATOMS: atom_id res chain seq x y z
N MET A 1 -29.02 -12.16 4.91
CA MET A 1 -27.96 -13.16 4.72
C MET A 1 -26.82 -12.45 4.02
N ALA A 2 -25.75 -12.12 4.75
CA ALA A 2 -24.66 -11.31 4.22
C ALA A 2 -23.81 -12.16 3.27
N ALA A 3 -23.64 -11.70 2.03
CA ALA A 3 -22.83 -12.39 1.03
C ALA A 3 -21.37 -12.43 1.50
N ASN A 4 -20.79 -13.64 1.47
CA ASN A 4 -19.41 -13.89 1.87
C ASN A 4 -18.48 -13.23 0.84
N VAL A 5 -17.70 -12.23 1.29
CA VAL A 5 -16.76 -11.46 0.45
C VAL A 5 -15.77 -12.37 -0.30
N GLN A 6 -15.42 -13.53 0.27
CA GLN A 6 -14.55 -14.51 -0.39
C GLN A 6 -15.17 -15.13 -1.65
N GLN A 7 -16.50 -15.23 -1.71
CA GLN A 7 -17.21 -15.86 -2.83
C GLN A 7 -17.27 -14.93 -4.06
N ILE A 8 -17.40 -13.61 -3.83
CA ILE A 8 -17.50 -12.60 -4.90
C ILE A 8 -16.19 -12.50 -5.70
N VAL A 9 -15.04 -12.69 -5.04
CA VAL A 9 -13.72 -12.69 -5.68
C VAL A 9 -13.55 -13.92 -6.60
N SER A 10 -14.24 -15.03 -6.32
CA SER A 10 -14.14 -16.26 -7.11
C SER A 10 -14.98 -16.24 -8.39
N GLU A 11 -16.15 -15.59 -8.39
CA GLU A 11 -17.11 -15.66 -9.51
C GLU A 11 -16.75 -14.71 -10.67
N ARG A 12 -15.95 -13.67 -10.42
CA ARG A 12 -15.35 -12.81 -11.45
C ARG A 12 -13.82 -12.79 -11.34
N GLY A 13 -13.25 -13.96 -11.04
CA GLY A 13 -11.81 -14.14 -10.87
C GLY A 13 -11.01 -13.42 -11.95
N TYR A 14 -9.94 -12.77 -11.54
CA TYR A 14 -9.01 -12.10 -12.43
C TYR A 14 -8.53 -13.08 -13.52
N LYS A 15 -8.98 -12.83 -14.77
CA LYS A 15 -8.89 -13.78 -15.89
C LYS A 15 -7.48 -14.31 -16.18
N PHE A 16 -6.45 -13.54 -15.81
CA PHE A 16 -5.07 -13.83 -16.15
C PHE A 16 -4.28 -14.50 -15.01
N GLY A 17 -4.93 -14.85 -13.89
CA GLY A 17 -4.32 -15.71 -12.86
C GLY A 17 -3.05 -15.16 -12.19
N TRP A 18 -2.75 -13.87 -12.34
CA TRP A 18 -1.68 -13.20 -11.60
C TRP A 18 -2.14 -12.97 -10.16
N ASN A 19 -2.17 -14.03 -9.37
CA ASN A 19 -2.28 -13.96 -7.92
C ASN A 19 -1.16 -14.81 -7.34
N ASP A 20 -0.35 -14.21 -6.48
CA ASP A 20 0.59 -14.96 -5.66
C ASP A 20 -0.14 -15.26 -4.33
N PRO A 21 -0.71 -16.47 -4.15
CA PRO A 21 -1.37 -16.85 -2.90
C PRO A 21 -0.40 -16.93 -1.72
N GLU A 22 0.91 -17.03 -1.99
CA GLU A 22 1.98 -16.96 -1.00
C GLU A 22 2.49 -15.55 -0.75
N PHE A 23 1.97 -14.52 -1.46
CA PHE A 23 2.21 -13.11 -1.13
C PHE A 23 1.54 -12.76 0.20
N ARG A 24 2.12 -13.29 1.26
CA ARG A 24 2.00 -12.76 2.59
C ARG A 24 2.91 -11.54 2.59
N ALA A 25 2.37 -10.43 3.04
CA ALA A 25 3.11 -9.25 3.44
C ALA A 25 3.98 -9.57 4.69
N ILE A 26 4.80 -10.65 4.62
CA ILE A 26 5.64 -11.18 5.71
C ILE A 26 6.56 -10.08 6.24
N ASN A 27 6.94 -9.14 5.38
CA ASN A 27 7.77 -8.00 5.73
C ASN A 27 7.05 -6.64 5.59
N ALA A 28 5.72 -6.60 5.62
CA ALA A 28 5.02 -5.32 5.70
C ALA A 28 4.82 -4.95 7.17
N PRO A 29 5.37 -3.83 7.64
CA PRO A 29 5.47 -3.50 9.05
C PRO A 29 4.10 -3.29 9.69
N ARG A 30 3.21 -2.52 9.03
CA ARG A 30 1.83 -2.20 9.44
C ARG A 30 1.02 -1.75 8.22
N LYS A 31 -0.30 -1.96 8.28
CA LYS A 31 -1.25 -1.32 7.36
C LYS A 31 -1.51 0.13 7.78
N GLY A 32 -1.90 0.94 6.80
CA GLY A 32 -2.37 2.30 7.01
C GLY A 32 -1.29 3.37 6.94
N LEU A 33 -1.73 4.61 6.86
CA LEU A 33 -0.87 5.78 6.73
C LEU A 33 -0.83 6.56 8.04
N SER A 34 0.32 6.55 8.71
CA SER A 34 0.56 7.35 9.90
C SER A 34 2.00 7.88 9.93
N ALA A 35 2.28 8.84 10.81
CA ALA A 35 3.64 9.35 11.00
C ALA A 35 4.62 8.24 11.40
N GLU A 36 4.17 7.28 12.22
CA GLU A 36 4.95 6.12 12.67
C GLU A 36 5.25 5.16 11.52
N VAL A 37 4.28 4.89 10.64
CA VAL A 37 4.50 4.07 9.45
C VAL A 37 5.51 4.74 8.53
N VAL A 38 5.36 6.04 8.30
CA VAL A 38 6.26 6.83 7.45
C VAL A 38 7.69 6.86 8.02
N ALA A 39 7.83 7.05 9.33
CA ALA A 39 9.12 6.98 10.01
C ALA A 39 9.75 5.58 9.96
N GLY A 40 8.94 4.54 10.20
CA GLY A 40 9.37 3.15 10.13
C GLY A 40 9.91 2.79 8.75
N ILE A 41 9.31 3.30 7.66
CA ILE A 41 9.81 3.08 6.29
C ILE A 41 11.25 3.58 6.15
N SER A 42 11.58 4.76 6.67
CA SER A 42 12.95 5.27 6.64
C SER A 42 13.92 4.38 7.42
N GLU A 43 13.50 3.89 8.59
CA GLU A 43 14.30 3.00 9.43
C GLU A 43 14.56 1.65 8.72
N MET A 44 13.53 1.06 8.10
CA MET A 44 13.66 -0.18 7.33
C MET A 44 14.58 -0.07 6.12
N LYS A 45 14.71 1.14 5.57
CA LYS A 45 15.53 1.44 4.39
C LYS A 45 16.91 2.01 4.74
N ASP A 46 17.23 2.14 6.03
CA ASP A 46 18.46 2.76 6.52
C ASP A 46 18.70 4.15 5.90
N GLU A 47 17.63 4.95 5.82
CA GLU A 47 17.68 6.26 5.20
C GLU A 47 18.34 7.31 6.11
N PRO A 48 19.13 8.24 5.55
CA PRO A 48 19.71 9.34 6.32
C PRO A 48 18.62 10.27 6.86
N GLN A 49 18.91 10.97 7.97
CA GLN A 49 17.92 11.79 8.70
C GLN A 49 17.17 12.80 7.82
N TRP A 50 17.83 13.39 6.82
CA TRP A 50 17.20 14.37 5.94
C TRP A 50 16.08 13.76 5.09
N MET A 51 16.20 12.48 4.67
CA MET A 51 15.16 11.77 3.93
C MET A 51 13.94 11.47 4.82
N ARG A 52 14.19 11.04 6.08
CA ARG A 52 13.12 10.88 7.08
C ARG A 52 12.34 12.18 7.27
N ASN A 53 13.04 13.31 7.37
CA ASN A 53 12.40 14.60 7.52
C ASN A 53 11.55 14.99 6.30
N ILE A 54 12.03 14.71 5.07
CA ILE A 54 11.26 14.94 3.84
C ILE A 54 9.97 14.11 3.84
N ARG A 55 10.07 12.82 4.21
CA ARG A 55 8.90 11.94 4.27
C ARG A 55 7.86 12.42 5.28
N LEU A 56 8.29 12.80 6.49
CA LEU A 56 7.40 13.33 7.52
C LEU A 56 6.76 14.65 7.09
N LYS A 57 7.51 15.52 6.42
CA LYS A 57 6.96 16.76 5.83
C LYS A 57 5.91 16.45 4.76
N ALA A 58 6.16 15.48 3.89
CA ALA A 58 5.20 15.05 2.88
C ALA A 58 3.92 14.47 3.51
N TYR A 59 4.04 13.71 4.60
CA TYR A 59 2.88 13.23 5.37
C TYR A 59 2.07 14.40 5.97
N GLY A 60 2.73 15.41 6.53
CA GLY A 60 2.06 16.63 6.99
C GLY A 60 1.26 17.32 5.87
N HIS A 61 1.88 17.49 4.70
CA HIS A 61 1.19 18.04 3.54
C HIS A 61 0.04 17.17 3.04
N TRP A 62 0.11 15.85 3.21
CA TRP A 62 -0.98 14.95 2.85
C TRP A 62 -2.20 15.17 3.76
N LEU A 63 -1.99 15.30 5.07
CA LEU A 63 -3.06 15.56 6.04
C LEU A 63 -3.78 16.90 5.79
N GLU A 64 -3.06 17.91 5.29
CA GLU A 64 -3.59 19.24 4.98
C GLU A 64 -4.40 19.29 3.68
N ARG A 65 -4.22 18.31 2.79
CA ARG A 65 -4.80 18.34 1.45
C ARG A 65 -6.14 17.60 1.42
N PRO A 66 -7.22 18.24 0.94
CA PRO A 66 -8.47 17.54 0.73
C PRO A 66 -8.32 16.50 -0.40
N MET A 67 -9.13 15.44 -0.33
CA MET A 67 -9.17 14.43 -1.39
C MET A 67 -9.58 15.08 -2.72
N PRO A 68 -8.83 14.86 -3.81
CA PRO A 68 -9.13 15.49 -5.10
C PRO A 68 -10.49 15.04 -5.62
N ALA A 69 -11.32 16.02 -5.99
CA ALA A 69 -12.71 15.84 -6.38
C ALA A 69 -12.95 15.81 -7.90
N GLY A 70 -11.92 16.03 -8.75
CA GLY A 70 -12.18 16.49 -10.11
C GLY A 70 -11.16 16.20 -11.23
N PHE A 71 -11.73 16.28 -12.44
CA PHE A 71 -11.32 16.36 -13.86
C PHE A 71 -9.97 15.82 -14.39
N TRP A 72 -8.95 15.56 -13.57
CA TRP A 72 -7.64 15.08 -14.08
C TRP A 72 -7.30 13.62 -13.74
N GLY A 73 -8.20 12.89 -13.07
CA GLY A 73 -7.97 11.48 -12.68
C GLY A 73 -9.21 10.66 -12.35
N GLY A 74 -10.40 11.11 -12.76
CA GLY A 74 -11.68 10.52 -12.33
C GLY A 74 -12.08 10.98 -10.93
N ASN A 75 -13.38 10.95 -10.64
CA ASN A 75 -13.87 11.28 -9.31
C ASN A 75 -13.60 10.09 -8.37
N ILE A 76 -12.60 10.23 -7.49
CA ILE A 76 -12.27 9.20 -6.51
C ILE A 76 -13.09 9.28 -5.22
N GLN A 77 -13.90 10.34 -5.05
CA GLN A 77 -14.75 10.51 -3.87
C GLN A 77 -15.84 9.44 -3.77
N ASN A 78 -16.19 8.81 -4.90
CA ASN A 78 -17.21 7.77 -4.96
C ASN A 78 -16.64 6.35 -4.79
N TYR A 79 -15.33 6.19 -4.57
CA TYR A 79 -14.75 4.90 -4.20
C TYR A 79 -14.58 4.85 -2.68
N ASP A 80 -14.91 3.70 -2.08
CA ASP A 80 -14.64 3.39 -0.67
C ASP A 80 -13.14 3.14 -0.47
N LEU A 81 -12.31 4.16 -0.71
CA LEU A 81 -10.87 4.08 -0.55
C LEU A 81 -10.50 4.24 0.92
N ASP A 82 -10.24 3.13 1.59
CA ASP A 82 -9.70 3.14 2.94
C ASP A 82 -8.16 3.15 2.92
N PHE A 83 -7.58 4.32 3.18
CA PHE A 83 -6.12 4.47 3.29
C PHE A 83 -5.53 3.65 4.44
N ASN A 84 -6.34 3.25 5.43
CA ASN A 84 -5.88 2.43 6.54
C ASN A 84 -5.70 0.96 6.17
N ASP A 85 -6.25 0.50 5.05
CA ASP A 85 -6.14 -0.89 4.61
C ASP A 85 -4.96 -1.14 3.65
N ILE A 86 -4.22 -0.09 3.29
CA ILE A 86 -3.10 -0.14 2.34
C ILE A 86 -1.78 -0.45 3.05
N TYR A 87 -0.97 -1.34 2.48
CA TYR A 87 0.44 -1.50 2.84
C TYR A 87 1.29 -0.55 2.01
N TYR A 88 1.83 0.51 2.63
CA TYR A 88 2.63 1.53 1.94
C TYR A 88 4.07 1.11 1.64
N TYR A 89 4.56 0.08 2.33
CA TYR A 89 5.88 -0.48 2.08
C TYR A 89 5.88 -1.96 2.44
N VAL A 90 6.39 -2.77 1.53
CA VAL A 90 6.67 -4.18 1.74
C VAL A 90 8.13 -4.37 1.42
N LYS A 91 8.93 -4.82 2.40
CA LYS A 91 10.35 -5.08 2.16
C LYS A 91 10.47 -6.30 1.22
N PRO A 92 11.21 -6.19 0.11
CA PRO A 92 11.41 -7.32 -0.80
C PRO A 92 12.11 -8.46 -0.08
N VAL A 93 11.80 -9.69 -0.49
CA VAL A 93 12.47 -10.89 0.01
C VAL A 93 13.92 -10.88 -0.51
N ALA A 94 14.88 -11.23 0.36
CA ALA A 94 16.31 -11.08 0.09
C ALA A 94 16.84 -12.02 -1.02
N GLU A 95 16.12 -13.10 -1.33
CA GLU A 95 16.50 -14.02 -2.40
C GLU A 95 15.92 -13.55 -3.73
N GLN A 96 16.75 -12.87 -4.51
CA GLN A 96 16.51 -12.73 -5.95
C GLN A 96 16.72 -14.10 -6.61
N GLY A 97 15.82 -14.48 -7.52
CA GLY A 97 16.00 -15.65 -8.37
C GLY A 97 17.37 -15.58 -9.07
N LYS A 98 18.21 -16.59 -8.88
CA LYS A 98 19.58 -16.61 -9.42
C LYS A 98 19.61 -16.89 -10.93
N THR A 99 18.50 -17.35 -11.50
CA THR A 99 18.37 -17.72 -12.90
C THR A 99 17.01 -17.28 -13.43
N TRP A 100 16.99 -16.97 -14.72
CA TRP A 100 15.78 -16.73 -15.49
C TRP A 100 15.22 -18.04 -16.11
N GLU A 101 15.90 -19.16 -15.87
CA GLU A 101 15.46 -20.52 -16.20
C GLU A 101 14.82 -21.20 -14.99
#